data_AF-A0A7G6WWF1-F1
#
_entry.id   AF-A0A7G6WWF1-F1
#
_cell.length_a   1.000
_cell.length_b   1.000
_cell.length_c   1.000
_cell.angle_alpha   90.00
_cell.angle_beta   90.00
_cell.angle_gamma   90.00
#
_symmetry.space_group_name_H-M   'P 1'
#
loop_
_entity.id
_entity.type
_entity.pdbx_description
1 polymer ?
#
loop_
_entity_poly.entity_id
_entity_poly.type
_entity_poly.pdbx_seq_one_letter_code
_entity_poly.pdbx_strand_id
1 'polypeptide(L)'
;MADKRSGDPEQRRCGRPTRTGSPCAAIVRRSAVLDAFAPACGMHLSDEEKAATRTALWSEEGQVLWALEQRNDAQDLASAQDLTDLLRMRETKVQRALRELQKHGTVAARKVDRRSLWGTTDQVMRWDRLKMRFQAEMEGTSARVLAVNSILAQHAERLDKVCHPNGVSVDLRKPPDRDPASPARHLLVLAAGQPDAAAWLSAALSRPTPAQERTQDYVDQFDDLLGPLELAGWRCHEEGFDLDQDDDGPVLSTTMFRTCMLLAAEYRPFDDTLTLTPFEMFDEDEELFSILDSNELIALDVDPTQDVTRRAGELGLLEPTRVTVTPDAGISLNEFVGYQIATYVVGPAAHYRDKSALDVAGEIDEHPYLKLYLDTVVGFFGSGVLPDLVPDSIALGIAAWCWRNNTAVEEFHLPTDVLMARVNLAVTRAAMDHIDEIEGVDWAGLINALTDDSWALPDGRTISTLFGAGWGQVQQTVAEQLRHWQAIDADVLGPEATLRLLSIGGTTGYTDRWWGRSRWSAMCAAVVADAISAEVALPSPYHHRGSAQLIDDLSDPGELDDAVLEWMIDLPGTGVGGPQGLRFHSAARPITRTVDPPRSDLSRMLNSEYCRSTDGHRRPADLPPPEAVDR
;
A
#
# COMPACT_ATOMS: atom_id res chain seq x y z
N MET A 1 18.72 56.48 40.45
CA MET A 1 18.70 55.16 41.11
C MET A 1 17.39 54.48 40.79
N ALA A 2 17.44 53.51 39.88
CA ALA A 2 16.50 52.41 39.62
C ALA A 2 17.00 51.78 38.32
N ASP A 3 17.80 50.71 38.44
CA ASP A 3 18.49 50.08 37.32
C ASP A 3 17.63 48.95 36.72
N LYS A 4 17.36 49.06 35.42
CA LYS A 4 16.73 48.03 34.58
C LYS A 4 17.85 47.28 33.86
N ARG A 5 18.14 46.04 34.26
CA ARG A 5 18.82 45.07 33.39
C ARG A 5 18.16 43.71 33.50
N SER A 6 17.28 43.44 32.54
CA SER A 6 16.83 42.13 32.13
C SER A 6 18.03 41.28 31.67
N GLY A 7 18.04 40.01 32.08
CA GLY A 7 19.13 39.07 31.90
C GLY A 7 19.56 38.85 30.44
N ASP A 8 20.86 38.95 30.22
CA ASP A 8 21.58 38.43 29.06
C ASP A 8 21.73 36.90 29.28
N PRO A 9 21.41 36.02 28.30
CA PRO A 9 21.60 34.59 28.48
C PRO A 9 23.08 34.29 28.80
N GLU A 10 23.32 33.56 29.89
CA GLU A 10 24.65 33.19 30.36
C GLU A 10 25.52 32.67 29.22
N GLN A 11 26.57 33.43 28.87
CA GLN A 11 27.55 33.00 27.87
C GLN A 11 28.28 31.75 28.38
N ARG A 12 27.83 30.57 27.94
CA ARG A 12 28.42 29.28 28.33
C ARG A 12 29.88 29.20 27.86
N ARG A 13 30.79 28.88 28.79
CA ARG A 13 32.24 28.74 28.55
C ARG A 13 32.58 27.29 28.23
N CYS A 14 33.63 27.07 27.45
CA CYS A 14 34.05 25.76 26.96
C CYS A 14 34.23 24.70 28.05
N GLY A 15 34.75 25.07 29.23
CA GLY A 15 34.86 24.18 30.39
C GLY A 15 35.92 23.08 30.28
N ARG A 16 36.35 22.68 29.08
CA ARG A 16 37.42 21.68 28.87
C ARG A 16 38.75 22.16 29.50
N PRO A 17 39.53 21.28 30.14
CA PRO A 17 40.78 21.65 30.78
C PRO A 17 41.83 22.07 29.75
N THR A 18 42.50 23.19 30.03
CA THR A 18 43.66 23.67 29.27
C THR A 18 44.91 22.86 29.62
N ARG A 19 46.03 23.08 28.91
CA ARG A 19 47.32 22.42 29.23
C ARG A 19 47.81 22.64 30.67
N THR A 20 47.32 23.67 31.36
CA THR A 20 47.63 23.95 32.78
C THR A 20 46.59 23.38 33.75
N GLY A 21 45.63 22.61 33.27
CA GLY A 21 44.58 21.96 34.07
C GLY A 21 43.40 22.86 34.45
N SER A 22 43.43 24.15 34.11
CA SER A 22 42.32 25.07 34.39
C SER A 22 41.23 24.99 33.31
N PRO A 23 39.93 25.19 33.66
CA PRO A 23 38.84 25.15 32.70
C PRO A 23 38.96 26.25 31.64
N CYS A 24 38.76 25.90 30.37
CA CYS A 24 38.81 26.86 29.28
C CYS A 24 37.70 27.90 29.40
N ALA A 25 38.12 29.17 29.51
CA ALA A 25 37.21 30.30 29.63
C ALA A 25 36.70 30.85 28.28
N ALA A 26 37.08 30.24 27.15
CA ALA A 26 36.61 30.67 25.84
C ALA A 26 35.09 30.51 25.75
N ILE A 27 34.43 31.58 25.30
CA ILE A 27 32.99 31.59 25.07
C ILE A 27 32.70 30.71 23.85
N VAL A 28 31.86 29.69 24.02
CA VAL A 28 31.43 28.84 22.91
C VAL A 28 30.27 29.55 22.23
N ARG A 29 30.45 29.96 20.97
CA ARG A 29 29.36 30.51 20.16
C ARG A 29 28.48 29.36 19.71
N ARG A 30 27.37 29.12 20.39
CA ARG A 30 26.36 28.13 19.98
C ARG A 30 25.24 28.84 19.20
N SER A 31 24.80 28.27 18.08
CA SER A 31 23.45 28.56 17.57
C SER A 31 22.44 27.86 18.48
N ALA A 32 21.21 28.38 18.59
CA ALA A 32 20.20 27.83 19.49
C ALA A 32 19.80 26.37 19.16
N VAL A 33 20.02 25.93 17.93
CA VAL A 33 19.63 24.60 17.44
C VAL A 33 20.72 23.53 17.71
N LEU A 34 21.97 23.92 17.95
CA LEU A 34 23.12 23.01 18.10
C LEU A 34 23.50 22.71 19.56
N ASP A 35 22.61 22.98 20.52
CA ASP A 35 22.93 22.93 21.96
C ASP A 35 23.32 21.52 22.46
N ALA A 36 23.00 20.48 21.68
CA ALA A 36 23.27 19.07 21.98
C ALA A 36 24.60 18.52 21.43
N PHE A 37 25.22 19.12 20.39
CA PHE A 37 26.25 18.40 19.59
C PHE A 37 27.70 18.89 19.72
N ALA A 38 28.01 19.98 20.43
CA ALA A 38 29.40 20.47 20.54
C ALA A 38 29.81 20.93 21.96
N PRO A 39 30.60 20.13 22.71
CA PRO A 39 31.08 20.50 24.05
C PRO A 39 32.44 21.22 24.06
N ALA A 40 33.04 21.58 22.91
CA ALA A 40 34.39 22.17 22.85
C ALA A 40 34.47 23.46 22.00
N CYS A 41 35.29 24.43 22.43
CA CYS A 41 35.66 25.55 21.56
C CYS A 41 36.71 25.10 20.53
N GLY A 42 36.85 25.81 19.40
CA GLY A 42 37.77 25.45 18.32
C GLY A 42 39.26 25.33 18.71
N MET A 43 39.66 25.83 19.89
CA MET A 43 41.01 25.63 20.43
C MET A 43 41.23 24.26 21.12
N HIS A 44 40.15 23.55 21.48
CA HIS A 44 40.18 22.27 22.21
C HIS A 44 39.67 21.08 21.39
N LEU A 45 39.57 21.25 20.07
CA LEU A 45 39.38 20.16 19.12
C LEU A 45 40.76 19.66 18.65
N SER A 46 40.92 18.34 18.55
CA SER A 46 42.10 17.72 17.95
C SER A 46 42.19 18.05 16.46
N ASP A 47 43.36 17.91 15.86
CA ASP A 47 43.52 18.18 14.43
C ASP A 47 42.80 17.11 13.58
N GLU A 48 42.59 15.90 14.11
CA GLU A 48 41.71 14.88 13.53
C GLU A 48 40.22 15.26 13.63
N GLU A 49 39.75 15.80 14.77
CA GLU A 49 38.38 16.31 14.93
C GLU A 49 38.11 17.50 13.99
N LYS A 50 39.11 18.36 13.77
CA LYS A 50 39.04 19.47 12.80
C LYS A 50 39.06 19.00 11.35
N ALA A 51 39.78 17.91 11.05
CA ALA A 51 39.90 17.36 9.70
C ALA A 51 38.71 16.45 9.31
N ALA A 52 38.07 15.79 10.27
CA ALA A 52 36.93 14.89 10.05
C ALA A 52 35.63 15.63 9.72
N THR A 53 35.43 16.85 10.23
CA THR A 53 34.29 17.69 9.86
C THR A 53 34.65 18.57 8.66
N ARG A 54 34.27 18.17 7.43
CA ARG A 54 34.49 18.98 6.22
C ARG A 54 33.81 20.36 6.27
N THR A 55 32.79 20.50 7.12
CA THR A 55 32.18 21.77 7.51
C THR A 55 32.17 21.90 9.02
N ALA A 56 33.17 22.61 9.52
CA ALA A 56 33.24 23.06 10.89
C ALA A 56 31.92 23.76 11.30
N LEU A 57 31.02 23.11 12.04
CA LEU A 57 29.80 23.73 12.60
C LEU A 57 30.11 24.91 13.55
N TRP A 58 31.38 25.16 13.84
CA TRP A 58 31.87 26.33 14.59
C TRP A 58 32.22 27.55 13.71
N SER A 59 32.25 27.41 12.37
CA SER A 59 32.39 28.53 11.44
C SER A 59 31.01 29.05 11.01
N GLU A 60 30.96 30.29 10.52
CA GLU A 60 29.72 30.89 10.02
C GLU A 60 29.26 30.16 8.75
N GLU A 61 30.21 29.72 7.91
CA GLU A 61 30.00 28.93 6.71
C GLU A 61 29.46 27.52 7.03
N GLY A 62 30.02 26.85 8.02
CA GLY A 62 29.56 25.50 8.40
C GLY A 62 28.14 25.52 8.99
N GLN A 63 27.79 26.52 9.78
CA GLN A 63 26.43 26.67 10.34
C GLN A 63 25.39 26.98 9.26
N VAL A 64 25.75 27.85 8.30
CA VAL A 64 24.88 28.17 7.17
C VAL A 64 24.71 26.98 6.24
N LEU A 65 25.78 26.24 5.93
CA LEU A 65 25.67 25.05 5.10
C LEU A 65 24.81 23.98 5.77
N TRP A 66 25.06 23.70 7.05
CA TRP A 66 24.25 22.74 7.81
C TRP A 66 22.77 23.12 7.80
N ALA A 67 22.43 24.39 8.04
CA ALA A 67 21.05 24.86 8.02
C ALA A 67 20.37 24.67 6.66
N LEU A 68 21.13 24.75 5.56
CA LEU A 68 20.62 24.44 4.22
C LEU A 68 20.50 22.92 4.01
N GLU A 69 21.46 22.12 4.48
CA GLU A 69 21.43 20.65 4.37
C GLU A 69 20.30 20.00 5.17
N GLN A 70 19.87 20.60 6.29
CA GLN A 70 18.73 20.10 7.07
C GLN A 70 17.36 20.32 6.39
N ARG A 71 17.31 21.12 5.32
CA ARG A 71 16.09 21.38 4.55
C ARG A 71 16.02 20.41 3.37
N ASN A 72 15.40 19.24 3.60
CA ASN A 72 15.53 18.13 2.65
C ASN A 72 14.55 18.20 1.47
N ASP A 73 13.52 19.04 1.55
CA ASP A 73 12.50 19.13 0.50
C ASP A 73 12.94 20.01 -0.67
N ALA A 74 12.53 19.61 -1.88
CA ALA A 74 12.94 20.29 -3.10
C ALA A 74 12.35 21.70 -3.24
N GLN A 75 11.36 22.05 -2.41
CA GLN A 75 10.74 23.38 -2.34
C GLN A 75 11.42 24.33 -1.32
N ASP A 76 12.35 23.86 -0.50
CA ASP A 76 12.88 24.58 0.67
C ASP A 76 14.14 25.42 0.43
N LEU A 77 14.20 26.17 -0.68
CA LEU A 77 15.24 27.20 -0.79
C LEU A 77 14.98 28.30 0.27
N ALA A 78 15.99 28.63 1.06
CA ALA A 78 15.86 29.59 2.16
C ALA A 78 16.25 31.00 1.74
N SER A 79 15.52 32.02 2.18
CA SER A 79 16.01 33.39 2.08
C SER A 79 17.11 33.63 3.11
N ALA A 80 17.93 34.68 2.89
CA ALA A 80 18.93 35.08 3.88
C ALA A 80 18.28 35.47 5.23
N GLN A 81 17.03 35.93 5.22
CA GLN A 81 16.26 36.25 6.41
C GLN A 81 15.85 34.98 7.17
N ASP A 82 15.40 33.94 6.48
CA ASP A 82 15.01 32.67 7.12
C ASP A 82 16.20 32.02 7.85
N LEU A 83 17.38 32.06 7.22
CA LEU A 83 18.63 31.58 7.83
C LEU A 83 19.10 32.46 9.00
N THR A 84 18.85 33.77 8.92
CA THR A 84 19.13 34.73 10.00
C THR A 84 18.30 34.38 11.23
N ASP A 85 17.01 34.13 11.03
CA ASP A 85 16.07 33.82 12.10
C ASP A 85 16.36 32.44 12.71
N LEU A 86 16.61 31.44 11.87
CA LEU A 86 16.93 30.07 12.29
C LEU A 86 18.25 29.99 13.09
N LEU A 87 19.31 30.62 12.59
CA LEU A 87 20.64 30.56 13.22
C LEU A 87 20.81 31.61 14.32
N ARG A 88 19.86 32.54 14.47
CA ARG A 88 19.96 33.74 15.31
C ARG A 88 21.25 34.53 15.04
N MET A 89 21.64 34.59 13.76
CA MET A 89 22.82 35.30 13.29
C MET A 89 22.42 36.63 12.67
N ARG A 90 23.31 37.64 12.68
CA ARG A 90 23.06 38.87 11.94
C ARG A 90 23.05 38.57 10.43
N GLU A 91 22.09 39.13 9.70
CA GLU A 91 21.93 38.91 8.25
C GLU A 91 23.22 39.19 7.46
N THR A 92 23.97 40.23 7.84
CA THR A 92 25.27 40.55 7.21
C THR A 92 26.30 39.42 7.32
N LYS A 93 26.24 38.61 8.37
CA LYS A 93 27.11 37.44 8.55
C LYS A 93 26.63 36.25 7.72
N VAL A 94 25.33 36.00 7.72
CA VAL A 94 24.70 34.97 6.87
C VAL A 94 25.00 35.24 5.40
N GLN A 95 24.81 36.48 4.93
CA GLN A 95 25.12 36.86 3.56
C GLN A 95 26.61 36.71 3.22
N ARG A 96 27.51 37.01 4.16
CA ARG A 96 28.96 36.81 3.95
C ARG A 96 29.29 35.32 3.81
N ALA A 97 28.77 34.49 4.72
CA ALA A 97 28.97 33.05 4.70
C ALA A 97 28.41 32.41 3.42
N LEU A 98 27.19 32.79 3.00
CA LEU A 98 26.59 32.35 1.72
C LEU A 98 27.46 32.70 0.51
N ARG A 99 28.03 33.92 0.46
CA ARG A 99 28.93 34.33 -0.63
C ARG A 99 30.22 33.52 -0.66
N GLU A 100 30.81 33.22 0.50
CA GLU A 100 32.02 32.39 0.57
C GLU A 100 31.72 30.93 0.16
N LEU A 101 30.65 30.33 0.69
CA LEU A 101 30.20 28.99 0.28
C LEU A 101 29.88 28.92 -1.22
N GLN A 102 29.32 29.99 -1.79
CA GLN A 102 29.01 30.07 -3.22
C GLN A 102 30.28 30.12 -4.07
N LYS A 103 31.33 30.84 -3.64
CA LYS A 103 32.64 30.83 -4.33
C LYS A 103 33.24 29.42 -4.38
N HIS A 104 32.98 28.61 -3.36
CA HIS A 104 33.42 27.22 -3.29
C HIS A 104 32.48 26.25 -4.02
N GLY A 105 31.40 26.73 -4.64
CA GLY A 105 30.44 25.90 -5.37
C GLY A 105 29.60 24.99 -4.48
N THR A 106 29.56 25.22 -3.16
CA THR A 106 28.85 24.38 -2.20
C THR A 106 27.37 24.77 -2.08
N VAL A 107 27.07 26.06 -2.27
CA VAL A 107 25.71 26.60 -2.29
C VAL A 107 25.49 27.42 -3.55
N ALA A 108 24.23 27.54 -3.97
CA ALA A 108 23.82 28.38 -5.08
C ALA A 108 22.62 29.24 -4.69
N ALA A 109 22.37 30.29 -5.48
CA ALA A 109 21.23 31.17 -5.29
C ALA A 109 20.37 31.22 -6.54
N ARG A 110 19.05 31.24 -6.36
CA ARG A 110 18.07 31.53 -7.40
C ARG A 110 17.29 32.78 -7.05
N LYS A 111 17.07 33.61 -8.06
CA LYS A 111 16.28 34.82 -7.92
C LYS A 111 14.84 34.49 -8.28
N VAL A 112 13.96 34.58 -7.28
CA VAL A 112 12.51 34.46 -7.45
C VAL A 112 11.93 35.82 -7.10
N ASP A 113 11.30 36.45 -8.08
CA ASP A 113 10.89 37.86 -8.05
C ASP A 113 12.04 38.82 -7.69
N ARG A 114 11.98 39.39 -6.48
CA ARG A 114 12.96 40.35 -5.94
C ARG A 114 13.80 39.75 -4.81
N ARG A 115 13.65 38.47 -4.50
CA ARG A 115 14.37 37.80 -3.41
C ARG A 115 15.35 36.77 -3.97
N SER A 116 16.49 36.64 -3.30
CA SER A 116 17.43 35.55 -3.55
C SER A 116 17.15 34.43 -2.55
N LEU A 117 16.76 33.28 -3.07
CA LEU A 117 16.62 32.04 -2.32
C LEU A 117 17.89 31.22 -2.49
N TRP A 118 18.33 30.60 -1.41
CA TRP A 118 19.60 29.90 -1.30
C TRP A 118 19.38 28.45 -0.92
N GLY A 119 20.18 27.58 -1.50
CA GLY A 119 20.23 26.15 -1.21
C GLY A 119 21.63 25.61 -1.44
N THR A 120 21.88 24.37 -1.08
CA THR A 120 23.02 23.63 -1.61
C THR A 120 22.95 23.61 -3.14
N THR A 121 24.10 23.46 -3.80
CA THR A 121 24.13 23.41 -5.27
C THR A 121 23.18 22.34 -5.83
N ASP A 122 23.10 21.18 -5.18
CA ASP A 122 22.20 20.10 -5.57
C ASP A 122 20.72 20.45 -5.35
N GLN A 123 20.36 21.11 -4.24
CA GLN A 123 19.00 21.59 -4.00
C GLN A 123 18.55 22.58 -5.07
N VAL A 124 19.42 23.54 -5.43
CA VAL A 124 19.11 24.52 -6.48
C VAL A 124 18.97 23.85 -7.85
N MET A 125 19.83 22.90 -8.19
CA MET A 125 19.70 22.13 -9.44
C MET A 125 18.43 21.28 -9.48
N ARG A 126 18.03 20.67 -8.37
CA ARG A 126 16.75 19.94 -8.26
C ARG A 126 15.56 20.87 -8.45
N TRP A 127 15.57 22.03 -7.78
CA TRP A 127 14.53 23.05 -7.92
C TRP A 127 14.41 23.55 -9.37
N ASP A 128 15.53 23.79 -10.05
CA ASP A 128 15.52 24.19 -11.46
C ASP A 128 14.90 23.11 -12.37
N ARG A 129 15.22 21.83 -12.13
CA ARG A 129 14.63 20.70 -12.89
C ARG A 129 13.13 20.58 -12.65
N LEU A 130 12.68 20.69 -11.40
CA LEU A 130 11.25 20.67 -11.06
C LEU A 130 10.51 21.83 -11.69
N LYS A 131 11.07 23.04 -11.64
CA LYS A 131 10.48 24.21 -12.29
C LYS A 131 10.39 24.03 -13.81
N MET A 132 11.41 23.48 -14.46
CA MET A 132 11.37 23.19 -15.89
C MET A 132 10.30 22.15 -16.23
N ARG A 133 10.14 21.09 -15.41
CA ARG A 133 9.07 20.10 -15.57
C ARG A 133 7.69 20.73 -15.43
N PHE A 134 7.47 21.49 -14.35
CA PHE A 134 6.21 22.18 -14.10
C PHE A 134 5.86 23.18 -15.21
N GLN A 135 6.86 23.90 -15.75
CA GLN A 135 6.65 24.78 -16.91
C GLN A 135 6.28 24.00 -18.18
N ALA A 136 6.99 22.89 -18.46
CA ALA A 136 6.68 22.03 -19.61
C ALA A 136 5.28 21.40 -19.50
N GLU A 137 4.88 21.02 -18.29
CA GLU A 137 3.56 20.48 -17.99
C GLU A 137 2.47 21.54 -18.14
N MET A 138 2.68 22.75 -17.60
CA MET A 138 1.77 23.89 -17.79
C MET A 138 1.61 24.28 -19.27
N GLU A 139 2.71 24.26 -20.03
CA GLU A 139 2.68 24.48 -21.48
C GLU A 139 1.92 23.35 -22.20
N GLY A 140 2.14 22.09 -21.80
CA GLY A 140 1.42 20.92 -22.32
C GLY A 140 -0.08 20.95 -22.02
N THR A 141 -0.48 21.31 -20.80
CA THR A 141 -1.88 21.49 -20.39
C THR A 141 -2.53 22.65 -21.15
N SER A 142 -1.81 23.77 -21.32
CA SER A 142 -2.27 24.90 -22.13
C SER A 142 -2.50 24.51 -23.60
N ALA A 143 -1.56 23.75 -24.18
CA ALA A 143 -1.68 23.25 -25.55
C ALA A 143 -2.88 22.29 -25.71
N ARG A 144 -3.08 21.37 -24.74
CA ARG A 144 -4.25 20.47 -24.70
C ARG A 144 -5.56 21.24 -24.64
N VAL A 145 -5.69 22.25 -23.77
CA VAL A 145 -6.90 23.08 -23.66
C VAL A 145 -7.17 23.84 -24.97
N LEU A 146 -6.15 24.37 -25.63
CA LEU A 146 -6.32 25.04 -26.93
C LEU A 146 -6.73 24.08 -28.04
N ALA A 147 -6.18 22.86 -28.05
CA ALA A 147 -6.57 21.81 -28.99
C ALA A 147 -8.04 21.42 -28.80
N VAL A 148 -8.46 21.16 -27.56
CA VAL A 148 -9.87 20.86 -27.20
C VAL A 148 -10.78 22.02 -27.62
N ASN A 149 -10.41 23.27 -27.37
CA ASN A 149 -11.20 24.43 -27.77
C ASN A 149 -11.35 24.55 -29.30
N SER A 150 -10.31 24.19 -30.07
CA SER A 150 -10.35 24.15 -31.53
C SER A 150 -11.31 23.08 -32.05
N ILE A 151 -11.24 21.88 -31.47
CA ILE A 151 -12.14 20.76 -31.79
C ILE A 151 -13.59 21.15 -31.45
N LEU A 152 -13.81 21.72 -30.27
CA LEU A 152 -15.12 22.18 -29.81
C LEU A 152 -15.70 23.26 -30.75
N ALA A 153 -14.87 24.15 -31.31
CA ALA A 153 -15.30 25.11 -32.33
C ALA A 153 -15.76 24.46 -33.63
N GLN A 154 -15.08 23.41 -34.09
CA GLN A 154 -15.49 22.64 -35.26
C GLN A 154 -16.81 21.91 -35.00
N HIS A 155 -16.98 21.32 -33.80
CA HIS A 155 -18.24 20.70 -33.41
C HIS A 155 -19.38 21.72 -33.27
N ALA A 156 -19.12 22.90 -32.72
CA ALA A 156 -20.09 23.97 -32.63
C ALA A 156 -20.61 24.38 -34.02
N GLU A 157 -19.73 24.50 -35.03
CA GLU A 157 -20.14 24.81 -36.41
C GLU A 157 -20.98 23.69 -37.03
N ARG A 158 -20.62 22.43 -36.76
CA ARG A 158 -21.38 21.27 -37.24
C ARG A 158 -22.75 21.19 -36.58
N LEU A 159 -22.81 21.40 -35.27
CA LEU A 159 -24.04 21.42 -34.50
C LEU A 159 -24.93 22.58 -34.92
N ASP A 160 -24.39 23.77 -35.16
CA ASP A 160 -25.17 24.91 -35.63
C ASP A 160 -25.92 24.60 -36.93
N LYS A 161 -25.27 23.91 -37.88
CA LYS A 161 -25.93 23.46 -39.13
C LYS A 161 -27.12 22.53 -38.91
N VAL A 162 -27.12 21.74 -37.83
CA VAL A 162 -28.18 20.77 -37.49
C VAL A 162 -29.23 21.39 -36.57
N CYS A 163 -28.80 22.24 -35.62
CA CYS A 163 -29.62 22.85 -34.58
C CYS A 163 -30.36 24.09 -35.06
N HIS A 164 -29.73 24.92 -35.91
CA HIS A 164 -30.30 26.18 -36.39
C HIS A 164 -31.64 26.00 -37.14
N PRO A 165 -31.81 25.01 -38.05
CA PRO A 165 -33.09 24.75 -38.69
C PRO A 165 -34.22 24.36 -37.72
N ASN A 166 -33.86 23.91 -36.51
CA ASN A 166 -34.79 23.46 -35.48
C ASN A 166 -35.00 24.49 -34.37
N GLY A 167 -34.53 25.73 -34.54
CA GLY A 167 -34.73 26.81 -33.57
C GLY A 167 -33.87 26.71 -32.31
N VAL A 168 -32.78 25.95 -32.36
CA VAL A 168 -31.78 25.83 -31.28
C VAL A 168 -30.53 26.60 -31.67
N SER A 169 -30.11 27.57 -30.85
CA SER A 169 -28.87 28.31 -31.06
C SER A 169 -27.68 27.60 -30.41
N VAL A 170 -26.55 27.59 -31.09
CA VAL A 170 -25.27 27.02 -30.60
C VAL A 170 -24.30 28.16 -30.35
N ASP A 171 -23.74 28.23 -29.15
CA ASP A 171 -22.81 29.29 -28.74
C ASP A 171 -21.60 28.70 -28.00
N LEU A 172 -20.45 29.35 -28.10
CA LEU A 172 -19.25 29.00 -27.35
C LEU A 172 -18.91 30.09 -26.37
N ARG A 173 -18.88 29.75 -25.08
CA ARG A 173 -18.62 30.71 -24.01
C ARG A 173 -17.36 30.36 -23.26
N LYS A 174 -16.47 31.33 -23.10
CA LYS A 174 -15.41 31.22 -22.10
C LYS A 174 -16.06 31.36 -20.71
N PRO A 175 -15.85 30.41 -19.78
CA PRO A 175 -16.32 30.59 -18.41
C PRO A 175 -15.73 31.87 -17.81
N PRO A 176 -16.46 32.56 -16.93
CA PRO A 176 -15.95 33.75 -16.27
C PRO A 176 -14.89 33.34 -15.24
N ASP A 177 -13.64 33.23 -15.68
CA ASP A 177 -12.53 32.84 -14.80
C ASP A 177 -11.53 33.98 -14.51
N ARG A 178 -10.90 33.90 -13.33
CA ARG A 178 -10.22 35.01 -12.62
C ARG A 178 -8.85 35.43 -13.19
N ASP A 179 -8.27 34.68 -14.11
CA ASP A 179 -6.99 35.03 -14.75
C ASP A 179 -7.12 35.13 -16.29
N PRO A 180 -7.05 36.33 -16.89
CA PRO A 180 -7.15 36.51 -18.33
C PRO A 180 -5.98 35.89 -19.12
N ALA A 181 -4.86 35.55 -18.46
CA ALA A 181 -3.67 35.00 -19.11
C ALA A 181 -3.70 33.47 -19.28
N SER A 182 -4.60 32.76 -18.58
CA SER A 182 -4.69 31.30 -18.67
C SER A 182 -5.71 30.85 -19.74
N PRO A 183 -5.40 29.81 -20.55
CA PRO A 183 -6.37 29.21 -21.46
C PRO A 183 -7.45 28.48 -20.64
N ALA A 184 -8.69 28.94 -20.75
CA ALA A 184 -9.84 28.28 -20.14
C ALA A 184 -10.55 27.39 -21.17
N ARG A 185 -11.08 26.26 -20.73
CA ARG A 185 -11.93 25.40 -21.56
C ARG A 185 -13.21 26.16 -21.93
N HIS A 186 -13.53 26.21 -23.22
CA HIS A 186 -14.79 26.79 -23.69
C HIS A 186 -15.96 25.89 -23.32
N LEU A 187 -17.10 26.49 -23.03
CA LEU A 187 -18.38 25.83 -22.82
C LEU A 187 -19.19 25.91 -24.09
N LEU A 188 -19.65 24.77 -24.58
CA LEU A 188 -20.64 24.69 -25.65
C LEU A 188 -22.05 24.84 -25.05
N VAL A 189 -22.77 25.85 -25.49
CA VAL A 189 -24.10 26.20 -25.00
C VAL A 189 -25.11 26.00 -26.12
N LEU A 190 -26.07 25.10 -25.90
CA LEU A 190 -27.24 24.92 -26.74
C LEU A 190 -28.42 25.61 -26.06
N ALA A 191 -29.05 26.58 -26.73
CA ALA A 191 -30.21 27.29 -26.19
C ALA A 191 -31.41 27.16 -27.12
N ALA A 192 -32.54 26.72 -26.56
CA ALA A 192 -33.81 26.61 -27.26
C ALA A 192 -34.78 27.69 -26.73
N GLY A 193 -35.15 28.64 -27.59
CA GLY A 193 -36.03 29.75 -27.21
C GLY A 193 -37.53 29.44 -27.29
N GLN A 194 -37.91 28.26 -27.79
CA GLN A 194 -39.29 27.86 -28.04
C GLN A 194 -39.56 26.43 -27.53
N PRO A 195 -40.78 26.11 -27.07
CA PRO A 195 -41.12 24.77 -26.57
C PRO A 195 -40.86 23.64 -27.58
N ASP A 196 -41.15 23.86 -28.85
CA ASP A 196 -40.96 22.86 -29.90
C ASP A 196 -39.47 22.59 -30.18
N ALA A 197 -38.63 23.63 -30.11
CA ALA A 197 -37.17 23.50 -30.22
C ALA A 197 -36.58 22.76 -29.01
N ALA A 198 -37.10 23.01 -27.81
CA ALA A 198 -36.69 22.31 -26.59
C ALA A 198 -37.10 20.83 -26.62
N ALA A 199 -38.32 20.52 -27.08
CA ALA A 199 -38.80 19.15 -27.24
C ALA A 199 -38.00 18.38 -28.31
N TRP A 200 -37.68 19.02 -29.43
CA TRP A 200 -36.80 18.45 -30.44
C TRP A 200 -35.39 18.19 -29.89
N LEU A 201 -34.80 19.16 -29.18
CA LEU A 201 -33.47 19.02 -28.60
C LEU A 201 -33.43 17.90 -27.57
N SER A 202 -34.43 17.82 -26.69
CA SER A 202 -34.56 16.73 -25.72
C SER A 202 -34.68 15.38 -26.43
N ALA A 203 -35.55 15.26 -27.43
CA ALA A 203 -35.69 14.01 -28.19
C ALA A 203 -34.42 13.64 -28.99
N ALA A 204 -33.64 14.62 -29.46
CA ALA A 204 -32.38 14.40 -30.15
C ALA A 204 -31.27 13.95 -29.20
N LEU A 205 -31.20 14.53 -27.99
CA LEU A 205 -30.25 14.15 -26.94
C LEU A 205 -30.61 12.83 -26.25
N SER A 206 -31.91 12.48 -26.20
CA SER A 206 -32.41 11.23 -25.62
C SER A 206 -32.45 10.06 -26.61
N ARG A 207 -32.03 10.24 -27.87
CA ARG A 207 -31.87 9.11 -28.80
C ARG A 207 -30.56 8.40 -28.47
N PRO A 208 -30.59 7.13 -28.05
CA PRO A 208 -29.36 6.35 -27.94
C PRO A 208 -28.71 6.32 -29.32
N THR A 209 -27.48 6.81 -29.40
CA THR A 209 -26.64 6.63 -30.57
C THR A 209 -26.16 5.18 -30.61
N PRO A 210 -25.90 4.59 -31.78
CA PRO A 210 -25.22 3.29 -31.88
C PRO A 210 -23.86 3.23 -31.16
N ALA A 211 -23.27 4.40 -30.85
CA ALA A 211 -22.09 4.54 -30.02
C ALA A 211 -22.39 4.36 -28.52
N GLN A 212 -23.55 4.82 -28.02
CA GLN A 212 -23.95 4.68 -26.62
C GLN A 212 -24.30 3.24 -26.23
N GLU A 213 -24.86 2.44 -27.14
CA GLU A 213 -25.08 1.01 -26.89
C GLU A 213 -23.75 0.27 -26.71
N ARG A 214 -22.74 0.57 -27.55
CA ARG A 214 -21.39 -0.01 -27.38
C ARG A 214 -20.63 0.55 -26.17
N THR A 215 -20.90 1.79 -25.77
CA THR A 215 -20.28 2.37 -24.58
C THR A 215 -20.69 1.61 -23.32
N GLN A 216 -21.96 1.22 -23.19
CA GLN A 216 -22.38 0.40 -22.05
C GLN A 216 -21.70 -0.97 -22.08
N ASP A 217 -21.59 -1.61 -23.25
CA ASP A 217 -20.86 -2.87 -23.39
C ASP A 217 -19.39 -2.74 -22.92
N TYR A 218 -18.72 -1.61 -23.22
CA TYR A 218 -17.35 -1.35 -22.76
C TYR A 218 -17.25 -1.06 -21.26
N VAL A 219 -18.26 -0.43 -20.67
CA VAL A 219 -18.33 -0.20 -19.22
C VAL A 219 -18.53 -1.54 -18.51
N ASP A 220 -19.51 -2.33 -18.94
CA ASP A 220 -19.79 -3.66 -18.38
C ASP A 220 -18.53 -4.55 -18.51
N GLN A 221 -17.83 -4.50 -19.65
CA GLN A 221 -16.58 -5.21 -19.83
C GLN A 221 -15.46 -4.69 -18.91
N PHE A 222 -15.38 -3.38 -18.66
CA PHE A 222 -14.38 -2.85 -17.74
C PHE A 222 -14.64 -3.28 -16.31
N ASP A 223 -15.90 -3.27 -15.88
CA ASP A 223 -16.33 -3.80 -14.58
C ASP A 223 -15.94 -5.27 -14.45
N ASP A 224 -16.24 -6.10 -15.46
CA ASP A 224 -15.85 -7.52 -15.48
C ASP A 224 -14.32 -7.71 -15.39
N LEU A 225 -13.54 -6.87 -16.07
CA LEU A 225 -12.07 -6.91 -16.03
C LEU A 225 -11.51 -6.54 -14.65
N LEU A 226 -12.17 -5.63 -13.93
CA LEU A 226 -11.76 -5.23 -12.58
C LEU A 226 -12.30 -6.16 -11.49
N GLY A 227 -13.33 -6.96 -11.78
CA GLY A 227 -13.94 -7.91 -10.86
C GLY A 227 -12.96 -8.75 -10.04
N PRO A 228 -11.87 -9.33 -10.62
CA PRO A 228 -10.87 -10.04 -9.85
C PRO A 228 -10.17 -9.19 -8.77
N LEU A 229 -9.91 -7.90 -9.06
CA LEU A 229 -9.35 -6.97 -8.08
C LEU A 229 -10.41 -6.59 -7.04
N GLU A 230 -11.66 -6.38 -7.44
CA GLU A 230 -12.76 -6.07 -6.50
C GLU A 230 -13.00 -7.20 -5.50
N LEU A 231 -13.02 -8.45 -5.99
CA LEU A 231 -13.08 -9.65 -5.13
C LEU A 231 -11.89 -9.76 -4.17
N ALA A 232 -10.74 -9.17 -4.53
CA ALA A 232 -9.56 -9.06 -3.68
C ALA A 232 -9.55 -7.80 -2.78
N GLY A 233 -10.71 -7.15 -2.60
CA GLY A 233 -10.90 -6.03 -1.69
C GLY A 233 -10.44 -4.67 -2.23
N TRP A 234 -10.11 -4.58 -3.52
CA TRP A 234 -9.92 -3.28 -4.17
C TRP A 234 -11.27 -2.62 -4.41
N ARG A 235 -11.34 -1.30 -4.25
CA ARG A 235 -12.59 -0.55 -4.45
C ARG A 235 -12.34 0.59 -5.42
N CYS A 236 -13.22 0.74 -6.40
CA CYS A 236 -13.22 1.92 -7.25
C CYS A 236 -13.56 3.17 -6.43
N HIS A 237 -12.92 4.29 -6.73
CA HIS A 237 -13.22 5.57 -6.07
C HIS A 237 -14.70 5.97 -6.26
N GLU A 238 -15.29 6.68 -5.29
CA GLU A 238 -16.73 6.98 -5.25
C GLU A 238 -17.27 7.74 -6.48
N GLU A 239 -16.39 8.35 -7.28
CA GLU A 239 -16.74 9.09 -8.49
C GLU A 239 -16.98 8.20 -9.72
N GLY A 240 -16.70 6.89 -9.63
CA GLY A 240 -16.93 5.91 -10.70
C GLY A 240 -15.78 5.80 -11.70
N PHE A 241 -16.12 5.49 -12.96
CA PHE A 241 -15.17 5.40 -14.07
C PHE A 241 -15.26 6.64 -14.94
N ASP A 242 -14.10 7.19 -15.31
CA ASP A 242 -14.01 8.24 -16.31
C ASP A 242 -14.01 7.62 -17.71
N LEU A 243 -14.94 8.08 -18.55
CA LEU A 243 -14.98 7.72 -19.97
C LEU A 243 -14.47 8.91 -20.79
N ASP A 244 -13.25 8.77 -21.29
CA ASP A 244 -12.65 9.71 -22.23
C ASP A 244 -12.71 9.18 -23.67
N GLN A 245 -12.53 10.09 -24.63
CA GLN A 245 -12.22 9.73 -26.01
C GLN A 245 -10.89 10.34 -26.40
N ASP A 246 -9.96 9.49 -26.83
CA ASP A 246 -8.72 9.91 -27.46
C ASP A 246 -8.79 9.74 -28.99
N ASP A 247 -7.69 10.03 -29.68
CA ASP A 247 -7.60 9.93 -31.14
C ASP A 247 -7.73 8.47 -31.63
N ASP A 248 -7.50 7.49 -30.75
CA ASP A 248 -7.45 6.06 -31.05
C ASP A 248 -8.71 5.31 -30.60
N GLY A 249 -9.55 5.88 -29.73
CA GLY A 249 -10.83 5.27 -29.33
C GLY A 249 -11.38 5.74 -27.99
N PRO A 250 -12.39 5.03 -27.44
CA PRO A 250 -12.80 5.21 -26.05
C PRO A 250 -11.70 4.73 -25.10
N VAL A 251 -11.52 5.45 -24.00
CA VAL A 251 -10.63 5.09 -22.91
C VAL A 251 -11.44 5.14 -21.62
N LEU A 252 -11.48 4.03 -20.89
CA LEU A 252 -12.11 3.97 -19.59
C LEU A 252 -11.03 3.94 -18.52
N SER A 253 -11.13 4.77 -17.50
CA SER A 253 -10.17 4.78 -16.41
C SER A 253 -10.83 4.91 -15.04
N THR A 254 -10.16 4.38 -14.03
CA THR A 254 -10.53 4.59 -12.63
C THR A 254 -9.32 4.49 -11.72
N THR A 255 -9.49 4.95 -10.50
CA THR A 255 -8.54 4.72 -9.41
C THR A 255 -9.14 3.73 -8.44
N MET A 256 -8.38 2.67 -8.16
CA MET A 256 -8.75 1.66 -7.17
C MET A 256 -7.94 1.87 -5.89
N PHE A 257 -8.59 1.72 -4.75
CA PHE A 257 -7.98 1.81 -3.43
C PHE A 257 -8.17 0.55 -2.61
N ARG A 258 -7.20 0.25 -1.75
CA ARG A 258 -7.29 -0.81 -0.74
C ARG A 258 -6.45 -0.42 0.47
N THR A 259 -7.08 -0.29 1.64
CA THR A 259 -6.41 0.16 2.87
C THR A 259 -5.71 1.51 2.61
N CYS A 260 -4.37 1.56 2.61
CA CYS A 260 -3.56 2.76 2.38
C CYS A 260 -2.90 2.80 0.98
N MET A 261 -3.40 2.00 0.04
CA MET A 261 -2.79 1.81 -1.27
C MET A 261 -3.70 2.24 -2.41
N LEU A 262 -3.10 2.74 -3.49
CA LEU A 262 -3.77 3.11 -4.73
C LEU A 262 -3.11 2.48 -5.96
N LEU A 263 -3.91 2.26 -6.99
CA LEU A 263 -3.48 2.05 -8.37
C LEU A 263 -4.50 2.70 -9.30
N ALA A 264 -4.09 3.08 -10.50
CA ALA A 264 -5.02 3.45 -11.56
C ALA A 264 -5.14 2.30 -12.57
N ALA A 265 -6.33 2.12 -13.12
CA ALA A 265 -6.63 1.16 -14.17
C ALA A 265 -7.15 1.92 -15.40
N GLU A 266 -6.62 1.60 -16.57
CA GLU A 266 -7.03 2.17 -17.85
C GLU A 266 -7.33 1.04 -18.85
N TYR A 267 -8.57 0.97 -19.34
CA TYR A 267 -9.01 0.01 -20.35
C TYR A 267 -9.19 0.69 -21.71
N ARG A 268 -8.56 0.11 -22.74
CA ARG A 268 -8.65 0.53 -24.14
C ARG A 268 -9.33 -0.58 -24.95
N PRO A 269 -10.63 -0.47 -25.23
CA PRO A 269 -11.39 -1.54 -25.88
C PRO A 269 -10.95 -1.85 -27.31
N PHE A 270 -10.39 -0.89 -28.03
CA PHE A 270 -9.98 -1.12 -29.43
C PHE A 270 -8.61 -1.78 -29.55
N ASP A 271 -7.81 -1.69 -28.49
CA ASP A 271 -6.49 -2.31 -28.42
C ASP A 271 -6.52 -3.65 -27.69
N ASP A 272 -7.66 -4.04 -27.11
CA ASP A 272 -7.80 -5.20 -26.21
C ASP A 272 -6.73 -5.17 -25.11
N THR A 273 -6.58 -4.01 -24.44
CA THR A 273 -5.58 -3.84 -23.39
C THR A 273 -6.15 -3.20 -22.13
N LEU A 274 -5.74 -3.74 -20.97
CA LEU A 274 -5.89 -3.13 -19.66
C LEU A 274 -4.50 -2.73 -19.15
N THR A 275 -4.34 -1.48 -18.74
CA THR A 275 -3.09 -0.99 -18.13
C THR A 275 -3.34 -0.68 -16.66
N LEU A 276 -2.53 -1.26 -15.78
CA LEU A 276 -2.48 -0.84 -14.37
C LEU A 276 -1.29 0.08 -14.19
N THR A 277 -1.51 1.30 -13.72
CA THR A 277 -0.46 2.31 -13.56
C THR A 277 -0.25 2.68 -12.10
N PRO A 278 1.00 3.04 -11.73
CA PRO A 278 1.26 3.69 -10.46
C PRO A 278 0.39 4.94 -10.32
N PHE A 279 -0.15 5.16 -9.12
CA PHE A 279 -0.86 6.40 -8.83
C PHE A 279 0.15 7.52 -8.56
N GLU A 280 0.04 8.63 -9.29
CA GLU A 280 0.83 9.84 -9.00
C GLU A 280 0.17 10.57 -7.83
N MET A 281 0.84 10.58 -6.67
CA MET A 281 0.30 11.24 -5.48
C MET A 281 0.12 12.74 -5.76
N PHE A 282 -1.11 13.22 -5.64
CA PHE A 282 -1.38 14.65 -5.54
C PHE A 282 -1.00 15.12 -4.13
N ASP A 283 -0.51 16.35 -4.02
CA ASP A 283 -0.02 16.96 -2.76
C ASP A 283 -1.07 17.00 -1.62
N GLU A 284 -2.32 16.58 -1.85
CA GLU A 284 -3.43 16.62 -0.87
C GLU A 284 -3.72 15.27 -0.17
N ASP A 285 -3.22 14.13 -0.69
CA ASP A 285 -3.45 12.79 -0.13
C ASP A 285 -2.18 12.20 0.52
N GLU A 286 -1.65 12.90 1.52
CA GLU A 286 -0.37 12.57 2.20
C GLU A 286 -0.37 11.23 2.97
N GLU A 287 -1.43 10.41 2.93
CA GLU A 287 -1.54 9.15 3.70
C GLU A 287 -1.52 7.87 2.83
N LEU A 288 -1.66 8.00 1.51
CA LEU A 288 -1.76 6.88 0.59
C LEU A 288 -0.43 6.65 -0.13
N PHE A 289 -0.22 5.48 -0.72
CA PHE A 289 0.92 5.23 -1.61
C PHE A 289 0.54 4.37 -2.81
N SER A 290 1.30 4.51 -3.90
CA SER A 290 1.12 3.66 -5.07
C SER A 290 1.63 2.25 -4.81
N ILE A 291 0.81 1.23 -5.09
CA ILE A 291 1.21 -0.18 -4.95
C ILE A 291 2.11 -0.68 -6.09
N LEU A 292 2.08 0.02 -7.23
CA LEU A 292 2.88 -0.30 -8.41
C LEU A 292 4.06 0.66 -8.53
N ASP A 293 5.21 0.11 -8.96
CA ASP A 293 6.43 0.88 -9.26
C ASP A 293 6.51 1.31 -10.73
N SER A 294 5.77 0.61 -11.60
CA SER A 294 5.75 0.81 -13.06
C SER A 294 4.40 0.44 -13.65
N ASN A 295 4.15 0.92 -14.87
CA ASN A 295 2.96 0.55 -15.63
C ASN A 295 3.01 -0.94 -16.01
N GLU A 296 1.89 -1.61 -15.84
CA GLU A 296 1.68 -3.02 -16.14
C GLU A 296 0.64 -3.14 -17.25
N LEU A 297 1.10 -3.47 -18.45
CA LEU A 297 0.24 -3.68 -19.62
C LEU A 297 -0.23 -5.15 -19.65
N ILE A 298 -1.55 -5.33 -19.70
CA ILE A 298 -2.22 -6.63 -19.80
C ILE A 298 -2.88 -6.68 -21.17
N ALA A 299 -2.36 -7.54 -22.05
CA ALA A 299 -3.03 -7.88 -23.30
C ALA A 299 -4.18 -8.84 -23.00
N LEU A 300 -5.35 -8.56 -23.54
CA LEU A 300 -6.57 -9.33 -23.34
C LEU A 300 -6.78 -10.24 -24.56
N ASP A 301 -6.86 -11.55 -24.34
CA ASP A 301 -7.08 -12.53 -25.41
C ASP A 301 -8.49 -13.15 -25.29
N VAL A 302 -8.61 -14.47 -25.47
CA VAL A 302 -9.89 -15.19 -25.52
C VAL A 302 -10.67 -15.13 -24.19
N ASP A 303 -9.97 -15.10 -23.05
CA ASP A 303 -10.57 -14.94 -21.71
C ASP A 303 -9.91 -13.76 -20.97
N PRO A 304 -10.40 -12.53 -21.20
CA PRO A 304 -9.80 -11.32 -20.64
C PRO A 304 -9.74 -11.32 -19.11
N THR A 305 -10.76 -11.87 -18.45
CA THR A 305 -10.85 -11.91 -16.98
C THR A 305 -9.82 -12.87 -16.40
N GLN A 306 -9.58 -14.01 -17.06
CA GLN A 306 -8.52 -14.93 -16.67
C GLN A 306 -7.12 -14.32 -16.88
N ASP A 307 -6.92 -13.54 -17.94
CA ASP A 307 -5.67 -12.81 -18.19
C ASP A 307 -5.38 -11.78 -17.10
N VAL A 308 -6.38 -11.00 -16.70
CA VAL A 308 -6.26 -10.04 -15.59
C VAL A 308 -6.01 -10.76 -14.28
N THR A 309 -6.78 -11.81 -13.96
CA THR A 309 -6.62 -12.60 -12.73
C THR A 309 -5.20 -13.16 -12.61
N ARG A 310 -4.68 -13.74 -13.69
CA ARG A 310 -3.32 -14.28 -13.73
C ARG A 310 -2.29 -13.18 -13.49
N ARG A 311 -2.38 -12.06 -14.21
CA ARG A 311 -1.38 -10.99 -14.09
C ARG A 311 -1.46 -10.26 -12.74
N ALA A 312 -2.66 -9.99 -12.24
CA ALA A 312 -2.87 -9.43 -10.90
C ALA A 312 -2.32 -10.38 -9.81
N GLY A 313 -2.50 -11.69 -9.95
CA GLY A 313 -1.93 -12.71 -9.07
C GLY A 313 -0.38 -12.73 -9.11
N GLU A 314 0.22 -12.63 -10.29
CA GLU A 314 1.68 -12.51 -10.46
C GLU A 314 2.25 -11.23 -9.80
N LEU A 315 1.47 -10.14 -9.81
CA LEU A 315 1.81 -8.87 -9.16
C LEU A 315 1.50 -8.88 -7.65
N GLY A 316 0.83 -9.91 -7.13
CA GLY A 316 0.43 -10.00 -5.72
C GLY A 316 -0.68 -9.02 -5.34
N LEU A 317 -1.45 -8.52 -6.32
CA LEU A 317 -2.57 -7.60 -6.08
C LEU A 317 -3.81 -8.31 -5.54
N LEU A 318 -3.91 -9.63 -5.73
CA LEU A 318 -5.07 -10.41 -5.28
C LEU A 318 -5.00 -10.82 -3.80
N GLU A 319 -3.88 -10.58 -3.13
CA GLU A 319 -3.65 -11.00 -1.75
C GLU A 319 -3.44 -9.80 -0.83
N PRO A 320 -3.58 -9.97 0.50
CA PRO A 320 -3.13 -8.99 1.48
C PRO A 320 -1.68 -8.61 1.23
N THR A 321 -1.44 -7.32 1.11
CA THR A 321 -0.16 -6.80 0.68
C THR A 321 0.87 -7.00 1.77
N ARG A 322 2.01 -7.59 1.40
CA ARG A 322 3.19 -7.64 2.25
C ARG A 322 4.16 -6.54 1.88
N VAL A 323 4.65 -5.80 2.87
CA VAL A 323 5.51 -4.64 2.70
C VAL A 323 6.82 -4.75 3.50
N THR A 324 7.82 -4.05 3.00
CA THR A 324 9.02 -3.61 3.72
C THR A 324 9.13 -2.11 3.57
N VAL A 325 9.74 -1.44 4.54
CA VAL A 325 9.92 0.02 4.49
C VAL A 325 11.31 0.34 3.91
N THR A 326 11.43 1.40 3.11
CA THR A 326 12.73 1.87 2.59
C THR A 326 13.69 2.19 3.74
N PRO A 327 15.01 1.96 3.59
CA PRO A 327 15.98 2.25 4.65
C PRO A 327 16.02 3.71 5.12
N ASP A 328 15.50 4.64 4.31
CA ASP A 328 15.49 6.09 4.52
C ASP A 328 14.12 6.67 4.91
N ALA A 329 13.08 5.85 5.06
CA ALA A 329 11.73 6.29 5.43
C ALA A 329 11.64 7.05 6.77
N GLY A 330 12.62 6.87 7.66
CA GLY A 330 12.61 7.49 9.00
C GLY A 330 11.68 6.81 10.01
N ILE A 331 10.98 5.74 9.61
CA ILE A 331 10.18 4.86 10.47
C ILE A 331 10.55 3.40 10.22
N SER A 332 10.36 2.55 11.22
CA SER A 332 10.54 1.10 11.09
C SER A 332 9.31 0.41 10.50
N LEU A 333 9.49 -0.79 9.93
CA LEU A 333 8.39 -1.63 9.46
C LEU A 333 7.34 -1.89 10.57
N ASN A 334 7.79 -2.15 11.79
CA ASN A 334 6.90 -2.44 12.91
C ASN A 334 6.05 -1.22 13.29
N GLU A 335 6.63 -0.02 13.27
CA GLU A 335 5.87 1.22 13.51
C GLU A 335 4.85 1.46 12.40
N PHE A 336 5.24 1.25 11.14
CA PHE A 336 4.34 1.40 10.00
C PHE A 336 3.16 0.43 10.08
N VAL A 337 3.43 -0.87 10.18
CA VAL A 337 2.38 -1.90 10.29
C VAL A 337 1.54 -1.69 11.54
N GLY A 338 2.16 -1.33 12.68
CA GLY A 338 1.45 -1.02 13.91
C GLY A 338 0.45 0.14 13.75
N TYR A 339 0.81 1.16 12.98
CA TYR A 339 -0.11 2.23 12.60
C TYR A 339 -1.26 1.71 11.73
N GLN A 340 -0.98 0.87 10.73
CA GLN A 340 -2.03 0.28 9.90
C GLN A 340 -3.01 -0.59 10.71
N ILE A 341 -2.51 -1.38 11.67
CA ILE A 341 -3.35 -2.13 12.61
C ILE A 341 -4.19 -1.19 13.48
N ALA A 342 -3.60 -0.11 13.99
CA ALA A 342 -4.34 0.88 14.77
C ALA A 342 -5.48 1.51 13.96
N THR A 343 -5.20 1.91 12.72
CA THR A 343 -6.17 2.59 11.84
C THR A 343 -7.26 1.64 11.36
N TYR A 344 -6.89 0.46 10.85
CA TYR A 344 -7.82 -0.42 10.13
C TYR A 344 -8.32 -1.62 10.94
N VAL A 345 -7.80 -1.88 12.14
CA VAL A 345 -8.32 -2.92 13.03
C VAL A 345 -8.88 -2.30 14.31
N VAL A 346 -8.06 -1.54 15.04
CA VAL A 346 -8.50 -0.93 16.32
C VAL A 346 -9.54 0.17 16.09
N GLY A 347 -9.39 0.99 15.05
CA GLY A 347 -10.35 2.02 14.66
C GLY A 347 -11.76 1.47 14.41
N PRO A 348 -11.94 0.52 13.46
CA PRO A 348 -13.22 -0.13 13.23
C PRO A 348 -13.79 -0.84 14.45
N ALA A 349 -12.93 -1.51 15.24
CA ALA A 349 -13.37 -2.15 16.47
C ALA A 349 -13.91 -1.15 17.51
N ALA A 350 -13.22 -0.03 17.69
CA ALA A 350 -13.66 1.07 18.54
C ALA A 350 -14.99 1.66 18.07
N HIS A 351 -15.16 1.84 16.76
CA HIS A 351 -16.40 2.31 16.17
C HIS A 351 -17.56 1.35 16.43
N TYR A 352 -17.37 0.05 16.14
CA TYR A 352 -18.37 -1.00 16.38
C TYR A 352 -18.77 -1.10 17.86
N ARG A 353 -17.79 -0.98 18.76
CA ARG A 353 -17.98 -1.11 20.20
C ARG A 353 -18.50 0.15 20.89
N ASP A 354 -18.57 1.28 20.19
CA ASP A 354 -18.81 2.63 20.75
C ASP A 354 -17.85 2.92 21.93
N LYS A 355 -16.55 2.67 21.70
CA LYS A 355 -15.46 2.89 22.67
C LYS A 355 -14.36 3.76 22.08
N SER A 356 -13.45 4.24 22.92
CA SER A 356 -12.23 4.86 22.41
C SER A 356 -11.28 3.79 21.86
N ALA A 357 -10.48 4.15 20.85
CA ALA A 357 -9.44 3.26 20.31
C ALA A 357 -8.43 2.82 21.38
N LEU A 358 -8.15 3.69 22.37
CA LEU A 358 -7.24 3.37 23.47
C LEU A 358 -7.82 2.28 24.40
N ASP A 359 -9.12 2.36 24.72
CA ASP A 359 -9.78 1.36 25.56
C ASP A 359 -9.81 0.00 24.86
N VAL A 360 -10.14 -0.03 23.55
CA VAL A 360 -10.13 -1.25 22.75
C VAL A 360 -8.72 -1.84 22.63
N ALA A 361 -7.71 -1.01 22.38
CA ALA A 361 -6.32 -1.48 22.35
C ALA A 361 -5.88 -2.08 23.69
N GLY A 362 -6.30 -1.49 24.82
CA GLY A 362 -6.09 -2.03 26.15
C GLY A 362 -6.79 -3.38 26.35
N GLU A 363 -8.05 -3.51 25.95
CA GLU A 363 -8.80 -4.77 26.03
C GLU A 363 -8.20 -5.88 25.17
N ILE A 364 -7.71 -5.54 23.97
CA ILE A 364 -6.99 -6.47 23.10
C ILE A 364 -5.69 -6.96 23.76
N ASP A 365 -4.91 -6.07 24.37
CA ASP A 365 -3.66 -6.42 25.06
C ASP A 365 -3.92 -7.25 26.34
N GLU A 366 -5.02 -6.99 27.04
CA GLU A 366 -5.43 -7.76 28.21
C GLU A 366 -6.04 -9.13 27.86
N HIS A 367 -6.57 -9.31 26.65
CA HIS A 367 -7.19 -10.56 26.22
C HIS A 367 -6.12 -11.60 25.79
N PRO A 368 -5.88 -12.68 26.58
CA PRO A 368 -4.70 -13.52 26.41
C PRO A 368 -4.59 -14.19 25.04
N TYR A 369 -5.72 -14.61 24.47
CA TYR A 369 -5.75 -15.26 23.16
C TYR A 369 -5.48 -14.28 22.03
N LEU A 370 -6.03 -13.06 22.11
CA LEU A 370 -5.86 -12.04 21.06
C LEU A 370 -4.44 -11.51 21.09
N LYS A 371 -3.90 -11.26 22.29
CA LYS A 371 -2.49 -10.94 22.47
C LYS A 371 -1.59 -12.00 21.85
N LEU A 372 -1.83 -13.29 22.13
CA LEU A 372 -1.05 -14.38 21.54
C LEU A 372 -1.15 -14.41 20.01
N TYR A 373 -2.35 -14.20 19.47
CA TYR A 373 -2.58 -14.13 18.02
C TYR A 373 -1.85 -12.95 17.38
N LEU A 374 -1.92 -11.76 17.99
CA LEU A 374 -1.22 -10.57 17.51
C LEU A 374 0.30 -10.71 17.61
N ASP A 375 0.83 -11.25 18.71
CA ASP A 375 2.28 -11.43 18.87
C ASP A 375 2.83 -12.50 17.91
N THR A 376 2.09 -13.60 17.73
CA THR A 376 2.56 -14.77 16.99
C THR A 376 2.15 -14.73 15.51
N VAL A 377 0.86 -14.63 15.24
CA VAL A 377 0.33 -14.72 13.88
C VAL A 377 0.60 -13.42 13.13
N VAL A 378 0.24 -12.26 13.70
CA VAL A 378 0.46 -10.97 13.06
C VAL A 378 1.93 -10.52 13.17
N GLY A 379 2.51 -10.58 14.37
CA GLY A 379 3.83 -10.04 14.67
C GLY A 379 4.99 -10.89 14.14
N PHE A 380 4.87 -12.21 14.18
CA PHE A 380 5.94 -13.12 13.76
C PHE A 380 5.71 -13.70 12.36
N PHE A 381 4.60 -14.44 12.14
CA PHE A 381 4.36 -15.11 10.86
C PHE A 381 3.84 -14.17 9.75
N GLY A 382 3.10 -13.13 10.13
CA GLY A 382 2.48 -12.11 9.29
C GLY A 382 3.26 -10.79 9.30
N SER A 383 4.50 -10.78 9.76
CA SER A 383 5.31 -9.55 9.81
C SER A 383 5.37 -8.87 8.44
N GLY A 384 4.98 -7.60 8.38
CA GLY A 384 4.89 -6.82 7.15
C GLY A 384 3.60 -6.99 6.35
N VAL A 385 2.63 -7.81 6.76
CA VAL A 385 1.35 -7.94 6.06
C VAL A 385 0.39 -6.83 6.51
N LEU A 386 -0.21 -6.15 5.56
CA LEU A 386 -1.20 -5.10 5.80
C LEU A 386 -2.58 -5.71 6.13
N PRO A 387 -3.40 -5.03 6.94
CA PRO A 387 -4.75 -5.47 7.33
C PRO A 387 -5.77 -5.30 6.19
N ASP A 388 -5.45 -5.78 5.00
CA ASP A 388 -6.34 -5.74 3.84
C ASP A 388 -7.51 -6.71 4.02
N LEU A 389 -8.71 -6.29 3.64
CA LEU A 389 -9.91 -7.11 3.68
C LEU A 389 -9.98 -7.99 2.42
N VAL A 390 -9.47 -9.23 2.48
CA VAL A 390 -9.42 -10.15 1.32
C VAL A 390 -10.15 -11.46 1.67
N PRO A 391 -11.36 -11.70 1.14
CA PRO A 391 -12.20 -12.87 1.48
C PRO A 391 -11.49 -14.23 1.40
N ASP A 392 -10.77 -14.50 0.32
CA ASP A 392 -10.02 -15.75 0.13
C ASP A 392 -8.98 -15.96 1.24
N SER A 393 -8.30 -14.88 1.64
CA SER A 393 -7.31 -14.92 2.73
C SER A 393 -7.97 -15.05 4.10
N ILE A 394 -9.18 -14.55 4.28
CA ILE A 394 -9.96 -14.76 5.51
C ILE A 394 -10.31 -16.25 5.67
N ALA A 395 -10.78 -16.89 4.60
CA ALA A 395 -11.08 -18.32 4.60
C ALA A 395 -9.84 -19.16 4.93
N LEU A 396 -8.69 -18.81 4.36
CA LEU A 396 -7.40 -19.41 4.71
C LEU A 396 -7.02 -19.17 6.17
N GLY A 397 -7.26 -17.96 6.69
CA GLY A 397 -7.02 -17.62 8.09
C GLY A 397 -7.84 -18.47 9.04
N ILE A 398 -9.11 -18.71 8.70
CA ILE A 398 -10.01 -19.62 9.42
C ILE A 398 -9.49 -21.06 9.35
N ALA A 399 -9.18 -21.57 8.16
CA ALA A 399 -8.66 -22.92 7.98
C ALA A 399 -7.36 -23.15 8.78
N ALA A 400 -6.44 -22.19 8.74
CA ALA A 400 -5.15 -22.28 9.41
C ALA A 400 -5.27 -22.10 10.93
N TRP A 401 -5.94 -21.06 11.41
CA TRP A 401 -5.84 -20.62 12.81
C TRP A 401 -7.08 -20.89 13.67
N CYS A 402 -8.22 -21.21 13.04
CA CYS A 402 -9.45 -21.57 13.73
C CYS A 402 -9.75 -23.06 13.66
N TRP A 403 -9.42 -23.71 12.53
CA TRP A 403 -9.67 -25.13 12.36
C TRP A 403 -8.44 -25.98 12.70
N ARG A 404 -7.25 -25.64 12.17
CA ARG A 404 -6.06 -26.49 12.29
C ARG A 404 -5.22 -26.22 13.54
N ASN A 405 -4.73 -25.00 13.72
CA ASN A 405 -3.81 -24.67 14.82
C ASN A 405 -4.55 -24.60 16.17
N ASN A 406 -3.88 -25.05 17.22
CA ASN A 406 -4.41 -25.15 18.59
C ASN A 406 -5.66 -26.03 18.74
N THR A 407 -5.92 -26.92 17.78
CA THR A 407 -6.97 -27.94 17.87
C THR A 407 -6.36 -29.34 17.76
N ALA A 408 -7.18 -30.37 17.99
CA ALA A 408 -6.75 -31.75 17.87
C ALA A 408 -6.43 -32.17 16.41
N VAL A 409 -6.70 -31.32 15.40
CA VAL A 409 -6.35 -31.61 14.00
C VAL A 409 -4.84 -31.87 13.85
N GLU A 410 -3.99 -31.08 14.52
CA GLU A 410 -2.54 -31.29 14.46
C GLU A 410 -2.09 -32.52 15.27
N GLU A 411 -2.81 -32.88 16.33
CA GLU A 411 -2.53 -34.10 17.11
C GLU A 411 -2.87 -35.37 16.33
N PHE A 412 -3.95 -35.33 15.52
CA PHE A 412 -4.41 -36.43 14.67
C PHE A 412 -4.04 -36.22 13.19
N HIS A 413 -2.86 -35.66 12.93
CA HIS A 413 -2.37 -35.34 11.59
C HIS A 413 -2.56 -36.49 10.59
N LEU A 414 -3.05 -36.19 9.38
CA LEU A 414 -3.33 -37.20 8.36
C LEU A 414 -2.04 -37.79 7.78
N PRO A 415 -2.07 -39.04 7.28
CA PRO A 415 -0.86 -39.80 6.98
C PRO A 415 -0.07 -39.32 5.75
N THR A 416 -0.63 -38.45 4.91
CA THR A 416 0.06 -37.90 3.73
C THR A 416 -0.23 -36.41 3.55
N ASP A 417 0.74 -35.70 2.99
CA ASP A 417 0.60 -34.27 2.63
C ASP A 417 -0.54 -34.04 1.64
N VAL A 418 -0.77 -34.97 0.71
CA VAL A 418 -1.88 -34.90 -0.26
C VAL A 418 -3.23 -34.97 0.45
N LEU A 419 -3.40 -35.87 1.42
CA LEU A 419 -4.63 -35.96 2.20
C LEU A 419 -4.82 -34.70 3.05
N MET A 420 -3.78 -34.20 3.70
CA MET A 420 -3.84 -32.93 4.42
C MET A 420 -4.20 -31.76 3.50
N ALA A 421 -3.62 -31.70 2.30
CA ALA A 421 -3.92 -30.66 1.31
C ALA A 421 -5.39 -30.71 0.87
N ARG A 422 -5.96 -31.90 0.65
CA ARG A 422 -7.38 -32.05 0.34
C ARG A 422 -8.30 -31.59 1.45
N VAL A 423 -7.98 -31.97 2.69
CA VAL A 423 -8.80 -31.56 3.82
C VAL A 423 -8.70 -30.06 4.04
N ASN A 424 -7.50 -29.46 3.95
CA ASN A 424 -7.35 -28.00 4.02
C ASN A 424 -8.12 -27.31 2.89
N LEU A 425 -8.07 -27.82 1.65
CA LEU A 425 -8.86 -27.30 0.53
C LEU A 425 -10.35 -27.33 0.82
N ALA A 426 -10.85 -28.46 1.33
CA ALA A 426 -12.25 -28.61 1.67
C ALA A 426 -12.65 -27.63 2.80
N VAL A 427 -11.84 -27.50 3.85
CA VAL A 427 -12.06 -26.56 4.97
C VAL A 427 -12.10 -25.13 4.47
N THR A 428 -11.14 -24.72 3.64
CA THR A 428 -11.12 -23.36 3.08
C THR A 428 -12.38 -23.09 2.26
N ARG A 429 -12.82 -24.03 1.40
CA ARG A 429 -14.09 -23.88 0.64
C ARG A 429 -15.29 -23.71 1.56
N ALA A 430 -15.43 -24.62 2.52
CA ALA A 430 -16.54 -24.55 3.47
C ALA A 430 -16.53 -23.22 4.24
N ALA A 431 -15.36 -22.67 4.56
CA ALA A 431 -15.26 -21.37 5.20
C ALA A 431 -15.69 -20.20 4.30
N MET A 432 -15.39 -20.24 3.00
CA MET A 432 -15.78 -19.19 2.05
C MET A 432 -17.30 -18.95 2.01
N ASP A 433 -18.10 -20.02 2.09
CA ASP A 433 -19.57 -19.95 2.09
C ASP A 433 -20.16 -19.24 3.34
N HIS A 434 -19.32 -18.94 4.34
CA HIS A 434 -19.72 -18.32 5.61
C HIS A 434 -19.05 -16.96 5.87
N ILE A 435 -18.43 -16.36 4.85
CA ILE A 435 -17.77 -15.05 4.94
C ILE A 435 -18.55 -14.05 4.08
N ASP A 436 -18.98 -12.95 4.71
CA ASP A 436 -19.53 -11.78 4.04
C ASP A 436 -18.72 -10.54 4.41
N GLU A 437 -18.33 -9.73 3.43
CA GLU A 437 -17.46 -8.57 3.66
C GLU A 437 -18.14 -7.44 4.45
N ILE A 438 -19.48 -7.45 4.54
CA ILE A 438 -20.29 -6.46 5.25
C ILE A 438 -20.77 -7.04 6.59
N GLU A 439 -21.36 -8.24 6.56
CA GLU A 439 -22.00 -8.85 7.74
C GLU A 439 -21.00 -9.57 8.67
N GLY A 440 -19.81 -9.94 8.18
CA GLY A 440 -18.82 -10.68 8.96
C GLY A 440 -18.84 -12.17 8.68
N VAL A 441 -18.46 -12.97 9.68
CA VAL A 441 -18.45 -14.42 9.58
C VAL A 441 -19.72 -14.99 10.20
N ASP A 442 -20.44 -15.86 9.49
CA ASP A 442 -21.49 -16.70 10.07
C ASP A 442 -20.84 -17.82 10.90
N TRP A 443 -20.40 -17.47 12.11
CA TRP A 443 -19.74 -18.41 13.02
C TRP A 443 -20.60 -19.63 13.35
N ALA A 444 -21.92 -19.47 13.44
CA ALA A 444 -22.82 -20.55 13.78
C ALA A 444 -22.93 -21.55 12.62
N GLY A 445 -23.11 -21.06 11.39
CA GLY A 445 -23.06 -21.87 10.17
C GLY A 445 -21.72 -22.57 10.02
N LEU A 446 -20.63 -21.84 10.21
CA LEU A 446 -19.27 -22.35 10.09
C LEU A 446 -18.96 -23.47 11.10
N ILE A 447 -19.39 -23.32 12.36
CA ILE A 447 -19.28 -24.39 13.36
C ILE A 447 -20.00 -25.64 12.88
N ASN A 448 -21.25 -25.51 12.40
CA ASN A 448 -22.01 -26.65 11.92
C ASN A 448 -21.34 -27.31 10.72
N ALA A 449 -20.87 -26.52 9.75
CA ALA A 449 -20.22 -27.02 8.53
C ALA A 449 -18.91 -27.77 8.83
N LEU A 450 -18.01 -27.16 9.62
CA LEU A 450 -16.68 -27.73 9.89
C LEU A 450 -16.69 -28.87 10.91
N THR A 451 -17.84 -29.15 11.53
CA THR A 451 -18.01 -30.24 12.50
C THR A 451 -19.04 -31.28 12.07
N ASP A 452 -19.54 -31.23 10.84
CA ASP A 452 -20.49 -32.21 10.31
C ASP A 452 -19.81 -33.56 10.01
N ASP A 453 -20.27 -34.61 10.70
CA ASP A 453 -19.78 -35.98 10.53
C ASP A 453 -20.03 -36.56 9.13
N SER A 454 -21.03 -36.02 8.43
CA SER A 454 -21.43 -36.42 7.08
C SER A 454 -20.66 -35.70 5.97
N TRP A 455 -19.84 -34.71 6.32
CA TRP A 455 -19.06 -33.95 5.37
C TRP A 455 -18.03 -34.83 4.65
N ALA A 456 -18.15 -34.87 3.32
CA ALA A 456 -17.33 -35.68 2.44
C ALA A 456 -16.47 -34.83 1.50
N LEU A 457 -15.25 -35.30 1.26
CA LEU A 457 -14.41 -34.86 0.16
C LEU A 457 -15.06 -35.24 -1.19
N PRO A 458 -14.68 -34.58 -2.30
CA PRO A 458 -15.21 -34.89 -3.63
C PRO A 458 -15.13 -36.36 -4.07
N ASP A 459 -14.09 -37.07 -3.60
CA ASP A 459 -13.90 -38.50 -3.85
C ASP A 459 -14.79 -39.43 -2.97
N GLY A 460 -15.68 -38.85 -2.17
CA GLY A 460 -16.62 -39.54 -1.30
C GLY A 460 -16.08 -39.94 0.07
N ARG A 461 -14.79 -39.71 0.38
CA ARG A 461 -14.23 -39.96 1.71
C ARG A 461 -14.77 -38.94 2.70
N THR A 462 -15.43 -39.38 3.76
CA THR A 462 -15.89 -38.50 4.85
C THR A 462 -14.71 -38.08 5.72
N ILE A 463 -14.64 -36.81 6.10
CA ILE A 463 -13.55 -36.27 6.94
C ILE A 463 -13.53 -36.95 8.32
N SER A 464 -14.69 -37.26 8.89
CA SER A 464 -14.82 -38.03 10.13
C SER A 464 -14.12 -39.39 10.08
N THR A 465 -14.29 -40.14 8.98
CA THR A 465 -13.60 -41.41 8.76
C THR A 465 -12.08 -41.23 8.59
N LEU A 466 -11.61 -40.12 7.99
CA LEU A 466 -10.18 -39.86 7.82
C LEU A 466 -9.47 -39.68 9.17
N PHE A 467 -10.10 -38.99 10.12
CA PHE A 467 -9.58 -38.82 11.48
C PHE A 467 -9.87 -40.01 12.40
N GLY A 468 -10.79 -40.90 12.01
CA GLY A 468 -11.08 -42.15 12.70
C GLY A 468 -11.44 -41.94 14.17
N ALA A 469 -10.73 -42.61 15.09
CA ALA A 469 -10.96 -42.49 16.52
C ALA A 469 -10.69 -41.07 17.08
N GLY A 470 -9.90 -40.26 16.37
CA GLY A 470 -9.60 -38.87 16.77
C GLY A 470 -10.71 -37.87 16.46
N TRP A 471 -11.67 -38.23 15.60
CA TRP A 471 -12.67 -37.29 15.10
C TRP A 471 -13.48 -36.59 16.21
N GLY A 472 -13.90 -37.32 17.25
CA GLY A 472 -14.66 -36.70 18.35
C GLY A 472 -13.89 -35.59 19.07
N GLN A 473 -12.57 -35.73 19.22
CA GLN A 473 -11.72 -34.70 19.83
C GLN A 473 -11.48 -33.53 18.85
N VAL A 474 -11.32 -33.83 17.56
CA VAL A 474 -11.25 -32.82 16.49
C VAL A 474 -12.51 -31.95 16.48
N GLN A 475 -13.70 -32.58 16.39
CA GLN A 475 -14.99 -31.90 16.43
C GLN A 475 -15.14 -31.03 17.69
N GLN A 476 -14.79 -31.55 18.86
CA GLN A 476 -14.89 -30.79 20.11
C GLN A 476 -13.97 -29.55 20.09
N THR A 477 -12.68 -29.74 19.82
CA THR A 477 -11.67 -28.66 19.91
C THR A 477 -11.85 -27.61 18.82
N VAL A 478 -12.24 -28.01 17.59
CA VAL A 478 -12.62 -27.08 16.51
C VAL A 478 -13.85 -26.25 16.90
N ALA A 479 -14.90 -26.87 17.44
CA ALA A 479 -16.09 -26.13 17.87
C ALA A 479 -15.79 -25.16 19.02
N GLU A 480 -14.96 -25.56 19.98
CA GLU A 480 -14.51 -24.68 21.07
C GLU A 480 -13.71 -23.48 20.53
N GLN A 481 -12.81 -23.74 19.59
CA GLN A 481 -11.95 -22.72 18.96
C GLN A 481 -12.77 -21.71 18.13
N LEU A 482 -13.73 -22.17 17.34
CA LEU A 482 -14.63 -21.31 16.57
C LEU A 482 -15.57 -20.50 17.46
N ARG A 483 -16.11 -21.08 18.54
CA ARG A 483 -16.90 -20.33 19.54
C ARG A 483 -16.06 -19.26 20.25
N HIS A 484 -14.77 -19.52 20.45
CA HIS A 484 -13.88 -18.53 21.03
C HIS A 484 -13.70 -17.32 20.11
N TRP A 485 -13.47 -17.56 18.81
CA TRP A 485 -13.45 -16.50 17.80
C TRP A 485 -14.78 -15.77 17.67
N GLN A 486 -15.91 -16.48 17.72
CA GLN A 486 -17.23 -15.87 17.75
C GLN A 486 -17.41 -14.90 18.93
N ALA A 487 -16.92 -15.26 20.12
CA ALA A 487 -16.98 -14.39 21.29
C ALA A 487 -16.06 -13.17 21.12
N ILE A 488 -14.84 -13.35 20.60
CA ILE A 488 -13.91 -12.26 20.29
C ILE A 488 -14.53 -11.28 19.29
N ASP A 489 -15.14 -11.81 18.23
CA ASP A 489 -15.79 -11.04 17.19
C ASP A 489 -16.96 -10.23 17.74
N ALA A 490 -17.84 -10.85 18.54
CA ALA A 490 -18.99 -10.17 19.12
C ALA A 490 -18.60 -9.16 20.22
N ASP A 491 -17.65 -9.52 21.09
CA ASP A 491 -17.41 -8.81 22.35
C ASP A 491 -16.20 -7.87 22.32
N VAL A 492 -15.23 -8.06 21.42
CA VAL A 492 -13.98 -7.27 21.43
C VAL A 492 -13.76 -6.53 20.12
N LEU A 493 -13.81 -7.22 18.99
CA LEU A 493 -13.35 -6.69 17.71
C LEU A 493 -14.47 -6.14 16.82
N GLY A 494 -15.59 -6.84 16.70
CA GLY A 494 -16.56 -6.60 15.64
C GLY A 494 -16.14 -7.20 14.29
N PRO A 495 -17.09 -7.30 13.34
CA PRO A 495 -16.96 -8.10 12.12
C PRO A 495 -15.79 -7.64 11.24
N GLU A 496 -15.70 -6.35 10.91
CA GLU A 496 -14.65 -5.84 10.01
C GLU A 496 -13.24 -6.08 10.57
N ALA A 497 -13.02 -5.79 11.86
CA ALA A 497 -11.72 -5.95 12.50
C ALA A 497 -11.32 -7.43 12.58
N THR A 498 -12.28 -8.32 12.87
CA THR A 498 -12.06 -9.78 12.86
C THR A 498 -11.67 -10.27 11.47
N LEU A 499 -12.40 -9.85 10.43
CA LEU A 499 -12.09 -10.23 9.04
C LEU A 499 -10.68 -9.76 8.65
N ARG A 500 -10.30 -8.52 8.93
CA ARG A 500 -8.94 -8.02 8.61
C ARG A 500 -7.83 -8.78 9.34
N LEU A 501 -8.03 -9.16 10.60
CA LEU A 501 -7.05 -9.99 11.33
C LEU A 501 -6.94 -11.40 10.75
N LEU A 502 -8.06 -12.03 10.41
CA LEU A 502 -8.07 -13.35 9.79
C LEU A 502 -7.44 -13.31 8.39
N SER A 503 -7.63 -12.23 7.64
CA SER A 503 -6.97 -11.98 6.35
C SER A 503 -5.44 -11.98 6.46
N ILE A 504 -4.89 -11.31 7.48
CA ILE A 504 -3.45 -11.39 7.81
C ILE A 504 -3.05 -12.83 8.13
N GLY A 505 -3.86 -13.53 8.93
CA GLY A 505 -3.63 -14.93 9.29
C GLY A 505 -3.58 -15.87 8.07
N GLY A 506 -4.39 -15.60 7.05
CA GLY A 506 -4.35 -16.35 5.78
C GLY A 506 -3.15 -16.04 4.89
N THR A 507 -2.41 -14.97 5.18
CA THR A 507 -1.28 -14.49 4.37
C THR A 507 0.03 -14.55 5.14
N THR A 508 0.26 -15.66 5.83
CA THR A 508 1.45 -15.90 6.62
C THR A 508 2.46 -16.78 5.88
N GLY A 509 3.72 -16.77 6.34
CA GLY A 509 4.72 -17.73 5.88
C GLY A 509 4.32 -19.20 6.00
N TYR A 510 3.33 -19.50 6.86
CA TYR A 510 2.79 -20.82 7.12
C TYR A 510 1.74 -21.26 6.08
N THR A 511 0.95 -20.32 5.56
CA THR A 511 -0.12 -20.57 4.58
C THR A 511 0.32 -20.34 3.13
N ASP A 512 1.57 -19.98 2.89
CA ASP A 512 2.07 -19.52 1.59
C ASP A 512 1.84 -20.46 0.40
N ARG A 513 1.66 -21.75 0.68
CA ARG A 513 1.56 -22.84 -0.30
C ARG A 513 0.20 -23.53 -0.28
N TRP A 514 -0.74 -23.00 0.49
CA TRP A 514 -2.05 -23.59 0.65
C TRP A 514 -2.92 -23.27 -0.56
N TRP A 515 -3.78 -24.22 -0.92
CA TRP A 515 -4.85 -23.93 -1.85
C TRP A 515 -5.85 -22.94 -1.23
N GLY A 516 -6.42 -22.06 -2.06
CA GLY A 516 -7.32 -20.98 -1.63
C GLY A 516 -6.61 -19.64 -1.49
N ARG A 517 -5.31 -19.57 -1.83
CA ARG A 517 -4.62 -18.30 -2.02
C ARG A 517 -5.12 -17.65 -3.29
N SER A 518 -5.39 -16.34 -3.26
CA SER A 518 -5.91 -15.62 -4.42
C SER A 518 -4.95 -15.63 -5.64
N ARG A 519 -3.66 -15.90 -5.43
CA ARG A 519 -2.66 -16.08 -6.50
C ARG A 519 -2.46 -17.54 -6.95
N TRP A 520 -3.26 -18.47 -6.46
CA TRP A 520 -3.06 -19.91 -6.66
C TRP A 520 -2.83 -20.28 -8.14
N SER A 521 -3.70 -19.82 -9.04
CA SER A 521 -3.60 -20.10 -10.47
C SER A 521 -2.27 -19.62 -11.07
N ALA A 522 -1.78 -18.44 -10.66
CA ALA A 522 -0.49 -17.91 -11.10
C ALA A 522 0.69 -18.75 -10.58
N MET A 523 0.64 -19.22 -9.32
CA MET A 523 1.66 -20.13 -8.77
C MET A 523 1.68 -21.44 -9.53
N CYS A 524 0.49 -22.00 -9.81
CA CYS A 524 0.33 -23.25 -10.52
C CYS A 524 0.89 -23.16 -11.94
N ALA A 525 0.52 -22.12 -12.68
CA ALA A 525 1.02 -21.86 -14.02
C ALA A 525 2.55 -21.75 -14.06
N ALA A 526 3.15 -21.03 -13.10
CA ALA A 526 4.60 -20.88 -13.02
C ALA A 526 5.33 -22.22 -12.79
N VAL A 527 4.85 -23.04 -11.85
CA VAL A 527 5.43 -24.37 -11.60
C VAL A 527 5.30 -25.27 -12.83
N VAL A 528 4.14 -25.28 -13.48
CA VAL A 528 3.91 -26.09 -14.69
C VAL A 528 4.80 -25.61 -15.84
N ALA A 529 4.97 -24.31 -16.02
CA ALA A 529 5.86 -23.75 -17.04
C ALA A 529 7.33 -24.12 -16.82
N ASP A 530 7.80 -24.06 -15.57
CA ASP A 530 9.16 -24.47 -15.20
C ASP A 530 9.38 -25.98 -15.38
N ALA A 531 8.37 -26.80 -15.04
CA ALA A 531 8.40 -28.24 -15.26
C ALA A 531 8.51 -28.59 -16.75
N ILE A 532 7.73 -27.92 -17.61
CA ILE A 532 7.79 -28.11 -19.08
C ILE A 532 9.14 -27.70 -19.64
N SER A 533 9.65 -26.54 -19.22
CA SER A 533 10.94 -26.02 -19.67
C SER A 533 12.10 -26.95 -19.31
N ALA A 534 11.95 -27.69 -18.21
CA ALA A 534 12.89 -28.71 -17.75
C ALA A 534 12.57 -30.13 -18.27
N GLU A 535 11.61 -30.27 -19.20
CA GLU A 535 11.19 -31.54 -19.80
C GLU A 535 10.69 -32.59 -18.77
N VAL A 536 10.14 -32.13 -17.64
CA VAL A 536 9.50 -33.01 -16.66
C VAL A 536 8.18 -33.51 -17.24
N ALA A 537 7.99 -34.84 -17.23
CA ALA A 537 6.76 -35.45 -17.71
C ALA A 537 5.55 -34.99 -16.87
N LEU A 538 4.51 -34.51 -17.56
CA LEU A 538 3.24 -34.15 -16.93
C LEU A 538 2.56 -35.40 -16.33
N PRO A 539 1.80 -35.26 -15.24
CA PRO A 539 1.10 -36.38 -14.62
C PRO A 539 -0.01 -36.91 -15.54
N SER A 540 -0.49 -38.12 -15.28
CA SER A 540 -1.70 -38.62 -15.94
C SER A 540 -2.94 -37.85 -15.46
N PRO A 541 -3.89 -37.50 -16.34
CA PRO A 541 -3.96 -37.74 -17.79
C PRO A 541 -3.32 -36.64 -18.68
N TYR A 542 -2.66 -35.65 -18.08
CA TYR A 542 -2.18 -34.44 -18.74
C TYR A 542 -0.99 -34.64 -19.68
N HIS A 543 -0.26 -35.75 -19.58
CA HIS A 543 0.68 -36.15 -20.63
C HIS A 543 0.03 -36.30 -22.03
N HIS A 544 -1.29 -36.50 -22.09
CA HIS A 544 -2.05 -36.50 -23.35
C HIS A 544 -2.87 -35.22 -23.56
N ARG A 545 -3.43 -34.63 -22.48
CA ARG A 545 -4.29 -33.43 -22.57
C ARG A 545 -3.51 -32.13 -22.71
N GLY A 546 -2.24 -32.13 -22.34
CA GLY A 546 -1.36 -30.95 -22.37
C GLY A 546 -1.42 -30.12 -21.09
N SER A 547 -0.50 -29.17 -21.00
CA SER A 547 -0.32 -28.31 -19.83
C SER A 547 -1.39 -27.25 -19.67
N ALA A 548 -1.97 -26.74 -20.76
CA ALA A 548 -3.04 -25.76 -20.70
C ALA A 548 -4.24 -26.31 -19.92
N GLN A 549 -4.66 -27.54 -20.20
CA GLN A 549 -5.74 -28.21 -19.45
C GLN A 549 -5.34 -28.49 -17.99
N LEU A 550 -4.07 -28.81 -17.72
CA LEU A 550 -3.61 -28.99 -16.34
C LEU A 550 -3.73 -27.69 -15.53
N ILE A 551 -3.33 -26.56 -16.10
CA ILE A 551 -3.40 -25.26 -15.43
C ILE A 551 -4.86 -24.86 -15.18
N ASP A 552 -5.73 -25.10 -16.16
CA ASP A 552 -7.17 -24.87 -16.05
C ASP A 552 -7.78 -25.71 -14.91
N ASP A 553 -7.57 -27.03 -14.93
CA ASP A 553 -8.10 -27.92 -13.89
C ASP A 553 -7.46 -27.65 -12.50
N LEU A 554 -6.26 -27.09 -12.43
CA LEU A 554 -5.61 -26.69 -11.17
C LEU A 554 -6.27 -25.48 -10.50
N SER A 555 -7.12 -24.72 -11.20
CA SER A 555 -7.94 -23.66 -10.58
C SER A 555 -8.90 -24.23 -9.54
N ASP A 556 -9.43 -25.44 -9.79
CA ASP A 556 -10.25 -26.24 -8.87
C ASP A 556 -9.61 -27.64 -8.63
N PRO A 557 -8.59 -27.72 -7.75
CA PRO A 557 -7.87 -28.97 -7.49
C PRO A 557 -8.65 -29.97 -6.63
N GLY A 558 -9.89 -29.66 -6.24
CA GLY A 558 -10.71 -30.55 -5.40
C GLY A 558 -11.05 -31.86 -6.12
N GLU A 559 -11.26 -31.78 -7.44
CA GLU A 559 -11.64 -32.89 -8.31
C GLU A 559 -10.43 -33.62 -8.94
N LEU A 560 -9.23 -33.09 -8.77
CA LEU A 560 -8.02 -33.70 -9.32
C LEU A 560 -7.67 -35.00 -8.59
N ASP A 561 -6.99 -35.93 -9.26
CA ASP A 561 -6.47 -37.17 -8.65
C ASP A 561 -5.32 -36.89 -7.67
N ASP A 562 -5.16 -37.73 -6.65
CA ASP A 562 -4.08 -37.63 -5.64
C ASP A 562 -2.69 -37.54 -6.29
N ALA A 563 -2.47 -38.28 -7.38
CA ALA A 563 -1.19 -38.29 -8.11
C ALA A 563 -0.88 -36.95 -8.80
N VAL A 564 -1.89 -36.18 -9.20
CA VAL A 564 -1.71 -34.86 -9.81
C VAL A 564 -1.32 -33.85 -8.73
N LEU A 565 -1.99 -33.91 -7.57
CA LEU A 565 -1.65 -33.08 -6.42
C LEU A 565 -0.25 -33.40 -5.87
N GLU A 566 0.10 -34.69 -5.79
CA GLU A 566 1.43 -35.13 -5.38
C GLU A 566 2.51 -34.57 -6.32
N TRP A 567 2.30 -34.68 -7.64
CA TRP A 567 3.18 -34.12 -8.65
C TRP A 567 3.33 -32.60 -8.50
N MET A 568 2.24 -31.90 -8.17
CA MET A 568 2.23 -30.45 -7.99
C MET A 568 2.98 -30.00 -6.72
N ILE A 569 2.85 -30.77 -5.64
CA ILE A 569 3.53 -30.50 -4.36
C ILE A 569 5.04 -30.70 -4.53
N ASP A 570 5.44 -31.84 -5.11
CA ASP A 570 6.82 -32.24 -5.35
C ASP A 570 7.00 -32.79 -6.78
N LEU A 571 7.67 -32.02 -7.63
CA LEU A 571 7.98 -32.47 -8.99
C LEU A 571 8.88 -33.72 -8.96
N PRO A 572 8.51 -34.80 -9.68
CA PRO A 572 9.27 -36.04 -9.63
C PRO A 572 10.61 -35.93 -10.36
N GLY A 573 11.65 -36.56 -9.81
CA GLY A 573 12.95 -36.70 -10.47
C GLY A 573 13.80 -35.42 -10.52
N THR A 574 13.37 -34.35 -9.86
CA THR A 574 14.12 -33.09 -9.81
C THR A 574 15.11 -33.13 -8.65
N GLY A 575 16.41 -33.19 -8.97
CA GLY A 575 17.47 -33.13 -7.96
C GLY A 575 17.66 -31.74 -7.36
N VAL A 576 18.70 -31.59 -6.53
CA VAL A 576 19.12 -30.28 -5.98
C VAL A 576 19.48 -29.35 -7.15
N GLY A 577 18.66 -28.33 -7.39
CA GLY A 577 18.83 -27.36 -8.49
C GLY A 577 17.94 -27.59 -9.72
N GLY A 578 17.09 -28.61 -9.73
CA GLY A 578 16.02 -28.76 -10.73
C GLY A 578 14.80 -27.87 -10.43
N PRO A 579 13.79 -27.83 -11.33
CA PRO A 579 12.54 -27.12 -11.04
C PRO A 579 11.90 -27.71 -9.77
N GLN A 580 11.18 -26.90 -9.04
CA GLN A 580 10.62 -27.27 -7.74
C GLN A 580 9.10 -27.31 -7.82
N GLY A 581 8.47 -28.23 -7.08
CA GLY A 581 7.01 -28.16 -6.86
C GLY A 581 6.64 -27.03 -5.90
N LEU A 582 5.34 -26.89 -5.61
CA LEU A 582 4.81 -25.84 -4.71
C LEU A 582 5.56 -25.75 -3.37
N ARG A 583 6.10 -26.87 -2.87
CA ARG A 583 6.84 -26.88 -1.60
C ARG A 583 8.07 -25.97 -1.63
N PHE A 584 8.76 -25.81 -2.75
CA PHE A 584 10.01 -25.04 -2.78
C PHE A 584 10.10 -24.05 -3.94
N HIS A 585 9.06 -23.95 -4.76
CA HIS A 585 9.04 -23.04 -5.91
C HIS A 585 9.12 -21.58 -5.47
N SER A 586 9.89 -20.78 -6.22
CA SER A 586 10.03 -19.34 -5.96
C SER A 586 8.70 -18.60 -6.12
N ALA A 587 7.86 -19.02 -7.07
CA ALA A 587 6.53 -18.44 -7.28
C ALA A 587 5.56 -18.73 -6.13
N ALA A 588 5.87 -19.62 -5.18
CA ALA A 588 5.07 -19.81 -3.97
C ALA A 588 5.49 -18.88 -2.82
N ARG A 589 6.53 -18.06 -3.01
CA ARG A 589 6.99 -17.11 -1.98
C ARG A 589 6.10 -15.86 -1.95
N PRO A 590 5.91 -15.23 -0.78
CA PRO A 590 5.21 -13.97 -0.67
C PRO A 590 5.83 -12.91 -1.58
N ILE A 591 4.98 -12.14 -2.25
CA ILE A 591 5.41 -10.94 -2.97
C ILE A 591 5.49 -9.81 -1.95
N THR A 592 6.67 -9.23 -1.77
CA THR A 592 6.90 -8.15 -0.80
C THR A 592 7.21 -6.86 -1.55
N ARG A 593 6.51 -5.78 -1.20
CA ARG A 593 6.66 -4.46 -1.81
C ARG A 593 7.50 -3.56 -0.92
N THR A 594 8.39 -2.76 -1.49
CA THR A 594 9.14 -1.77 -0.71
C THR A 594 8.41 -0.44 -0.78
N VAL A 595 8.03 0.11 0.36
CA VAL A 595 7.23 1.34 0.45
C VAL A 595 8.04 2.43 1.15
N ASP A 596 7.86 3.68 0.69
CA ASP A 596 8.38 4.88 1.35
C ASP A 596 7.19 5.61 2.01
N PRO A 597 6.85 5.26 3.26
CA PRO A 597 5.68 5.80 3.92
C PRO A 597 5.85 7.32 4.17
N PRO A 598 4.80 8.11 3.94
CA PRO A 598 4.86 9.56 4.07
C PRO A 598 5.22 10.01 5.50
N ARG A 599 6.13 10.99 5.60
CA ARG A 599 6.80 11.41 6.85
C ARG A 599 5.96 12.30 7.76
N SER A 600 4.94 12.97 7.23
CA SER A 600 4.30 14.14 7.85
C SER A 600 3.39 13.82 9.04
N ASP A 601 2.71 12.67 9.06
CA ASP A 601 1.70 12.41 10.09
C ASP A 601 2.06 11.42 11.20
N LEU A 602 2.98 10.46 10.98
CA LEU A 602 3.42 9.59 12.08
C LEU A 602 4.11 10.38 13.19
N SER A 603 4.91 11.40 12.86
CA SER A 603 5.51 12.29 13.85
C SER A 603 4.48 13.18 14.57
N ARG A 604 3.36 13.52 13.91
CA ARG A 604 2.30 14.36 14.48
C ARG A 604 1.39 13.56 15.42
N MET A 605 1.12 12.30 15.08
CA MET A 605 0.33 11.37 15.88
C MET A 605 1.13 10.66 16.99
N LEU A 606 2.40 10.30 16.77
CA LEU A 606 3.29 9.81 17.84
C LEU A 606 3.46 10.88 18.94
N ASN A 607 3.27 12.17 18.59
CA ASN A 607 3.25 13.29 19.52
C ASN A 607 1.86 13.64 20.09
N SER A 608 0.79 13.05 19.56
CA SER A 608 -0.54 13.03 20.18
C SER A 608 -0.55 12.04 21.36
N GLU A 609 -1.52 12.12 22.26
CA GLU A 609 -1.57 11.31 23.50
C GLU A 609 -1.54 9.78 23.26
N TYR A 610 -1.76 9.32 22.03
CA TYR A 610 -1.83 7.92 21.62
C TYR A 610 -0.51 7.13 21.80
N CYS A 611 0.67 7.74 21.64
CA CYS A 611 1.95 6.99 21.60
C CYS A 611 2.89 7.22 22.79
N ARG A 612 2.55 8.10 23.73
CA ARG A 612 3.41 8.36 24.91
C ARG A 612 3.33 7.29 25.99
N SER A 613 2.52 6.25 25.82
CA SER A 613 2.29 5.22 26.84
C SER A 613 3.02 3.89 26.61
N THR A 614 3.61 3.64 25.44
CA THR A 614 4.29 2.36 25.14
C THR A 614 5.78 2.32 25.52
N ASP A 615 6.39 3.47 25.85
CA ASP A 615 7.78 3.57 26.34
C ASP A 615 7.98 3.15 27.81
N GLY A 616 6.94 2.60 28.44
CA GLY A 616 6.90 2.25 29.87
C GLY A 616 7.41 0.86 30.27
N HIS A 617 7.92 0.03 29.35
CA HIS A 617 8.35 -1.33 29.69
C HIS A 617 9.86 -1.58 29.51
N ARG A 618 10.44 -2.07 30.61
CA ARG A 618 11.86 -2.20 30.90
C ARG A 618 12.60 -3.06 29.87
N ARG A 619 13.82 -2.64 29.54
CA ARG A 619 14.83 -3.46 28.84
C ARG A 619 14.96 -4.84 29.49
N PRO A 620 15.01 -5.93 28.70
CA PRO A 620 15.38 -7.25 29.20
C PRO A 620 16.91 -7.31 29.30
N ALA A 621 17.44 -6.94 30.47
CA ALA A 621 18.73 -7.41 30.94
C ALA A 621 18.48 -8.02 32.32
N ASP A 622 18.99 -9.23 32.53
CA ASP A 622 18.88 -10.06 33.74
C ASP A 622 17.67 -11.03 33.77
N LEU A 623 17.69 -12.02 32.86
CA LEU A 623 17.12 -13.35 33.16
C LEU A 623 18.28 -14.36 33.28
N PRO A 624 18.33 -15.17 34.36
CA PRO A 624 19.31 -16.24 34.51
C PRO A 624 19.04 -17.38 33.51
N PRO A 625 20.06 -18.18 33.13
CA PRO A 625 19.88 -19.24 32.14
C PRO A 625 18.96 -20.34 32.66
N PRO A 626 18.17 -20.99 31.78
CA PRO A 626 17.28 -22.07 32.18
C PRO A 626 18.09 -23.31 32.55
N GLU A 627 17.89 -23.80 33.78
CA GLU A 627 18.36 -25.11 34.21
C GLU A 627 17.64 -26.21 33.41
N ALA A 628 18.42 -27.19 32.98
CA ALA A 628 17.94 -28.40 32.34
C ALA A 628 17.02 -29.19 33.27
N VAL A 629 15.87 -29.62 32.77
CA VAL A 629 15.07 -30.67 33.39
C VAL A 629 14.85 -31.77 32.36
N ASP A 630 15.56 -32.88 32.57
CA ASP A 630 15.27 -34.19 32.02
C ASP A 630 13.86 -34.64 32.43
N ARG A 631 12.99 -34.95 31.46
CA ARG A 631 12.32 -36.26 31.24
C ARG A 631 11.18 -36.16 30.24
#